data_AF-A0A511WMI8-F1
#
_entry.id   AF-A0A511WMI8-F1
#
_cell.length_a   1.000
_cell.length_b   1.000
_cell.length_c   1.000
_cell.angle_alpha   90.00
_cell.angle_beta   90.00
_cell.angle_gamma   90.00
#
_symmetry.space_group_name_H-M   'P 1'
#
loop_
_entity.id
_entity.type
_entity.pdbx_description
1 polymer ?
#
loop_
_entity_poly.entity_id
_entity_poly.type
_entity_poly.pdbx_seq_one_letter_code
_entity_poly.pdbx_strand_id
1 'polypeptide(L)'
;MAKKYWAGILFFISGVILYGFTSVGAVVYLSFIEEWSNPPGKYWSAVLQGGLLFPMIFSWVLIVLGTLFMFSKELKKGYNRLSN
;
A
#
# COMPACT_ATOMS: atom_id res chain seq x y z
N MET A 1 -17.07 15.70 -10.89
CA MET A 1 -17.26 14.25 -10.78
C MET A 1 -16.07 13.45 -11.30
N ALA A 2 -15.58 13.71 -12.52
CA ALA A 2 -14.37 13.07 -13.05
C ALA A 2 -13.14 13.28 -12.13
N LYS A 3 -12.99 14.46 -11.51
CA LYS A 3 -11.86 14.79 -10.64
C LYS A 3 -11.64 13.81 -9.47
N LYS A 4 -12.70 13.31 -8.82
CA LYS A 4 -12.57 12.35 -7.69
C LYS A 4 -12.16 10.96 -8.17
N TYR A 5 -12.67 10.54 -9.33
CA TYR A 5 -12.33 9.27 -9.96
C TYR A 5 -10.88 9.26 -10.44
N TRP A 6 -10.45 10.33 -11.12
CA TRP A 6 -9.06 10.52 -11.54
C TRP A 6 -8.10 10.61 -10.36
N ALA A 7 -8.47 11.31 -9.28
CA ALA A 7 -7.69 11.32 -8.04
C ALA A 7 -7.58 9.91 -7.43
N GLY A 8 -8.67 9.13 -7.43
CA GLY A 8 -8.66 7.75 -6.97
C GLY A 8 -7.71 6.85 -7.75
N ILE A 9 -7.73 6.94 -9.09
CA ILE A 9 -6.79 6.22 -9.96
C ILE A 9 -5.34 6.63 -9.65
N LEU A 10 -5.07 7.93 -9.54
CA LEU A 10 -3.73 8.44 -9.24
C LEU A 10 -3.21 7.87 -7.92
N PHE A 11 -3.98 7.99 -6.84
CA PHE A 11 -3.60 7.45 -5.53
C PHE A 11 -3.40 5.94 -5.55
N PHE A 12 -4.26 5.20 -6.25
CA PHE A 12 -4.14 3.76 -6.38
C PHE A 12 -2.84 3.36 -7.10
N ILE A 13 -2.57 3.93 -8.28
CA ILE A 13 -1.37 3.64 -9.05
C ILE A 13 -0.12 4.03 -8.27
N SER A 14 -0.08 5.23 -7.66
CA SER A 14 1.04 5.65 -6.84
C SER A 14 1.28 4.72 -5.65
N GLY A 15 0.22 4.26 -4.98
CA GLY A 15 0.31 3.27 -3.91
C GLY A 15 0.86 1.93 -4.37
N VAL A 16 0.39 1.40 -5.50
CA VAL A 16 0.90 0.14 -6.08
C VAL A 16 2.37 0.26 -6.46
N ILE A 17 2.77 1.36 -7.11
CA ILE A 17 4.16 1.61 -7.50
C ILE A 17 5.05 1.70 -6.25
N LEU A 18 4.62 2.46 -5.24
CA LEU A 18 5.38 2.61 -4.00
C LEU A 18 5.55 1.27 -3.27
N TYR A 19 4.49 0.46 -3.19
CA TYR A 19 4.54 -0.88 -2.62
C TYR A 19 5.53 -1.79 -3.38
N GLY A 20 5.47 -1.75 -4.71
CA GLY A 20 6.38 -2.49 -5.59
C GLY A 20 7.84 -2.15 -5.34
N PHE A 21 8.19 -0.85 -5.36
CA PHE A 21 9.56 -0.41 -5.09
C PHE A 21 10.01 -0.72 -3.66
N THR A 22 9.13 -0.59 -2.68
CA THR A 22 9.42 -0.93 -1.28
C THR A 22 9.72 -2.43 -1.14
N SER A 23 8.97 -3.28 -1.84
CA SER A 23 9.17 -4.73 -1.85
C SER A 23 10.49 -5.11 -2.53
N VAL A 24 10.80 -4.50 -3.67
CA VAL A 24 12.10 -4.68 -4.35
C VAL A 24 13.25 -4.21 -3.47
N GLY A 25 13.12 -3.05 -2.83
CA GLY A 25 14.11 -2.51 -1.89
C GLY A 25 14.36 -3.46 -0.71
N ALA A 26 13.31 -4.06 -0.16
CA ALA A 26 13.43 -5.04 0.92
C ALA A 26 14.20 -6.29 0.47
N VAL A 27 13.95 -6.79 -0.74
CA VAL A 27 14.67 -7.95 -1.30
C VAL A 27 16.13 -7.62 -1.56
N VAL A 28 16.43 -6.43 -2.10
CA VAL A 28 17.82 -5.99 -2.32
C VAL A 28 18.56 -5.89 -0.99
N TYR A 29 17.92 -5.34 0.05
CA TYR A 29 18.50 -5.20 1.38
C TYR A 29 18.73 -6.55 2.07
N LEU A 30 17.93 -7.57 1.72
CA LEU A 30 18.03 -8.92 2.27
C LEU A 30 19.41 -9.57 2.01
N SER A 31 20.05 -9.23 0.89
CA SER A 31 21.41 -9.70 0.55
C SER A 31 22.50 -9.19 1.51
N PHE A 32 22.21 -8.14 2.28
CA PHE A 32 23.14 -7.56 3.26
C PHE A 32 22.87 -8.04 4.70
N ILE A 33 21.83 -8.87 4.91
CA ILE A 33 21.50 -9.43 6.22
C ILE A 33 22.14 -10.80 6.36
N GLU A 34 23.25 -10.82 7.09
CA GLU A 34 24.08 -12.02 7.30
C GLU A 34 23.35 -13.11 8.12
N GLU A 35 22.51 -12.75 9.09
CA GLU A 35 21.91 -13.72 10.02
C GLU A 35 20.39 -13.93 9.86
N TRP A 36 19.96 -15.20 9.86
CA TRP A 36 18.57 -15.61 10.09
C TRP A 36 18.44 -16.13 11.53
N SER A 37 18.51 -15.25 12.54
CA SER A 37 18.58 -15.75 13.93
C SER A 37 17.41 -15.38 14.84
N ASN A 38 16.48 -14.50 14.44
CA ASN A 38 15.30 -14.19 15.26
C ASN A 38 14.02 -13.87 14.46
N PRO A 39 12.82 -14.22 14.96
CA PRO A 39 11.57 -13.64 14.44
C PRO A 39 11.69 -12.11 14.48
N PRO A 40 11.37 -11.38 13.41
CA PRO A 40 10.31 -11.65 12.42
C PRO A 40 10.75 -12.32 11.10
N GLY A 41 11.96 -12.89 11.01
CA GLY A 41 12.49 -13.52 9.79
C GLY A 41 13.14 -12.53 8.83
N LYS A 42 14.00 -13.00 7.91
CA LYS A 42 14.92 -12.11 7.14
C LYS A 42 14.21 -11.00 6.36
N TYR A 43 13.05 -11.27 5.75
CA TYR A 43 12.32 -10.25 5.02
C TYR A 43 11.91 -9.08 5.91
N TRP A 44 11.31 -9.37 7.06
CA TRP A 44 10.88 -8.34 7.99
C TRP A 44 12.08 -7.65 8.66
N SER A 45 13.17 -8.37 8.92
CA SER A 45 14.42 -7.73 9.34
C SER A 45 14.92 -6.72 8.29
N ALA A 46 14.86 -7.06 7.00
CA ALA A 46 15.21 -6.14 5.91
C ALA A 46 14.28 -4.94 5.83
N VAL A 47 12.98 -5.14 6.02
CA VAL A 47 12.01 -4.04 6.04
C VAL A 47 12.26 -3.09 7.23
N LEU A 48 12.56 -3.64 8.40
CA LEU A 48 12.82 -2.87 9.62
C LEU A 48 14.15 -2.12 9.55
N GLN A 49 15.24 -2.83 9.24
CA GLN A 49 16.59 -2.25 9.19
C GLN A 49 16.75 -1.29 8.01
N GLY A 50 16.09 -1.57 6.88
CA GLY A 50 16.07 -0.68 5.71
C GLY A 50 15.16 0.54 5.86
N GLY A 51 14.46 0.71 6.99
CA GLY A 51 13.52 1.83 7.18
C GLY A 51 12.30 1.79 6.24
N LEU A 52 12.00 0.63 5.67
CA LEU A 52 10.99 0.44 4.63
C LEU A 52 9.57 0.29 5.19
N LEU A 53 9.42 0.23 6.51
CA LEU A 53 8.09 0.21 7.17
C LEU A 53 7.23 1.41 6.79
N PHE A 54 7.80 2.62 6.82
CA PHE A 54 7.07 3.84 6.50
C PHE A 54 6.52 3.83 5.06
N PRO A 55 7.35 3.65 4.01
CA PRO A 55 6.84 3.61 2.64
C PRO A 55 5.89 2.43 2.41
N MET A 56 6.07 1.30 3.11
CA MET A 56 5.14 0.17 3.04
C MET A 56 3.76 0.55 3.60
N ILE A 57 3.66 1.06 4.83
CA ILE A 57 2.37 1.47 5.42
C ILE A 57 1.72 2.57 4.59
N PHE A 58 2.51 3.56 4.16
CA PHE A 58 2.00 4.66 3.36
C PHE A 58 1.43 4.16 2.02
N SER A 59 2.07 3.17 1.38
CA SER A 59 1.55 2.56 0.15
C SER A 59 0.17 1.92 0.33
N TRP A 60 -0.05 1.19 1.44
CA TRP A 60 -1.35 0.62 1.78
C TRP A 60 -2.41 1.69 1.97
N VAL A 61 -2.09 2.79 2.66
CA VAL A 61 -3.01 3.92 2.85
C VAL A 61 -3.40 4.52 1.50
N LEU A 62 -2.43 4.72 0.59
CA LEU A 62 -2.68 5.24 -0.75
C LEU A 62 -3.58 4.31 -1.59
N ILE A 63 -3.33 3.00 -1.53
CA ILE A 63 -4.14 2.00 -2.22
C ILE A 63 -5.58 2.05 -1.72
N VAL A 64 -5.78 2.00 -0.40
CA VAL A 64 -7.13 2.02 0.21
C VAL A 64 -7.87 3.31 -0.13
N LEU A 65 -7.23 4.47 0.03
CA LEU A 65 -7.83 5.76 -0.33
C LEU A 65 -8.14 5.85 -1.83
N GLY A 66 -7.23 5.36 -2.67
CA GLY A 66 -7.43 5.29 -4.12
C GLY A 66 -8.66 4.47 -4.49
N THR A 67 -8.77 3.26 -3.93
CA THR A 67 -9.93 2.37 -4.12
C THR A 67 -11.22 3.02 -3.61
N LEU A 68 -11.21 3.63 -2.42
CA LEU A 68 -12.40 4.31 -1.86
C LEU A 68 -12.86 5.47 -2.74
N PHE A 69 -11.94 6.30 -3.25
CA PHE A 69 -12.31 7.39 -4.15
C PHE A 69 -12.82 6.89 -5.50
N MET A 70 -12.22 5.84 -6.04
CA MET A 70 -12.62 5.23 -7.31
C MET A 70 -14.04 4.65 -7.24
N PHE A 71 -14.39 3.95 -6.16
CA PHE A 71 -15.70 3.31 -5.96
C PHE A 71 -16.69 4.12 -5.13
N SER A 72 -16.36 5.37 -4.78
CA SER A 72 -17.19 6.23 -3.92
C SER A 72 -18.67 6.35 -4.34
N LYS A 73 -18.96 6.29 -5.65
CA LYS A 73 -20.34 6.30 -6.17
C LYS A 73 -21.10 5.01 -5.88
N GLU A 74 -20.49 3.86 -6.14
CA GLU A 74 -21.13 2.56 -5.92
C GLU A 74 -21.30 2.27 -4.43
N LEU A 75 -20.34 2.69 -3.61
CA LEU A 75 -20.46 2.66 -2.15
C LEU A 75 -21.65 3.50 -1.66
N LYS A 76 -21.80 4.73 -2.16
CA LYS A 76 -22.94 5.59 -1.81
C LYS A 76 -24.28 4.99 -2.26
N LYS A 77 -24.31 4.39 -3.46
CA LYS A 77 -25.50 3.73 -3.99
C LYS A 77 -25.88 2.49 -3.19
N GLY A 78 -24.89 1.70 -2.76
CA GLY A 78 -25.09 0.53 -1.89
C GLY A 78 -25.61 0.94 -0.51
N TYR A 79 -25.02 1.95 0.12
CA TYR A 79 -25.47 2.46 1.42
C TYR A 79 -26.94 2.91 1.39
N ASN A 80 -27.32 3.71 0.40
CA ASN A 80 -28.70 4.18 0.26
C ASN A 80 -29.72 3.06 0.00
N ARG A 81 -29.28 1.91 -0.52
CA ARG A 81 -30.12 0.71 -0.69
C ARG A 81 -30.28 -0.10 0.59
N LEU A 82 -29.30 -0.05 1.49
CA LEU A 82 -29.32 -0.76 2.77
C LEU A 82 -30.02 0.05 3.87
N SER A 83 -30.09 1.37 3.72
CA SER A 83 -30.75 2.27 4.68
C SER A 83 -32.23 2.58 4.36
N ASN A 84 -32.77 2.01 3.29
CA ASN A 84 -34.19 2.07 2.90
C ASN A 84 -34.78 0.67 3.04
#